data_AF-A0A4P9ZNX7-F1
#
_entry.id   AF-A0A4P9ZNX7-F1
#
_cell.length_a   1.000
_cell.length_b   1.000
_cell.length_c   1.000
_cell.angle_alpha   90.00
_cell.angle_beta   90.00
_cell.angle_gamma   90.00
#
_symmetry.space_group_name_H-M   'P 1'
#
loop_
_entity.id
_entity.type
_entity.pdbx_description
1 polymer ?
#
loop_
_entity_poly.entity_id
_entity_poly.type
_entity_poly.pdbx_seq_one_letter_code
_entity_poly.pdbx_strand_id
1 'polypeptide(L)'
;RQAFEQRIADLEDRVQREARALRDAMAHRDTLQREIVGMCGDYECQIEGLKGELERTQNNARASEDQLRGQLAEAESTSTDLRGENDGLRHSLTQAEDRLGSLALALETQASESKDMLDRLSRQHEQEQGERQRLESELKDRDQLVLRLETRLKDLTLALTQAQDSQRLTSDTNTTEQRALNQKIIDLQAELVNVGREKVELVVQHQQEITSLHAELQAAQARELNQAHELDLLRNSVGDLQQKLQRANRLMKQRESRFLIELKSVDAQITELHASKRRLMEQFEQDARPTEDLLAAAMDEDDDIRDAEDESTREAQAIAPTLLTSKVAVETTRTLELLDRQRRALTATYHLNEQKWLTENENLVDEIELLRSQIRSLEHDRDTLGRQWARDIHANVSHLVEHHTRSSRAIDEVIHQCQLELRLAETALHKLQVPLQQAREEIQALHTQREELQLQWDKHRQQLESEREDLEAQLRLHGDEIRGLEAQLKEDEAGRDEAIDRGTANSDSEDDGNQSPLSPRSTLTRIADLKQLNEELQDNLTQSSSELADRSADHQRLMDDMDAQIRELEQSVQTIDETYEFRHRDFQAKEAQLQRALADQPV
;
A
#
# COMPACT_ATOMS: atom_id res chain seq x y z
N ARG A 1 -155.94 59.99 -44.44
CA ARG A 1 -154.75 60.47 -45.18
C ARG A 1 -153.65 60.95 -44.22
N GLN A 2 -153.88 61.97 -43.39
CA GLN A 2 -152.90 62.42 -42.39
C GLN A 2 -152.39 61.31 -41.46
N ALA A 3 -153.25 60.41 -40.98
CA ALA A 3 -152.82 59.27 -40.16
C ALA A 3 -151.89 58.27 -40.88
N PHE A 4 -151.96 58.18 -42.22
CA PHE A 4 -151.04 57.35 -43.01
C PHE A 4 -149.72 58.07 -43.27
N GLU A 5 -149.75 59.38 -43.48
CA GLU A 5 -148.55 60.20 -43.67
C GLU A 5 -147.68 60.23 -42.39
N GLN A 6 -148.28 60.31 -41.21
CA GLN A 6 -147.55 60.16 -39.94
C GLN A 6 -146.92 58.78 -39.77
N ARG A 7 -147.63 57.71 -40.15
CA ARG A 7 -147.13 56.35 -40.00
C ARG A 7 -145.99 56.00 -40.97
N ILE A 8 -145.97 56.63 -42.14
CA ILE A 8 -144.83 56.51 -43.08
C ILE A 8 -143.61 57.24 -42.50
N ALA A 9 -143.77 58.45 -41.97
CA ALA A 9 -142.68 59.19 -41.34
C ALA A 9 -142.07 58.42 -40.16
N ASP A 10 -142.90 57.83 -39.29
CA ASP A 10 -142.43 57.02 -38.16
C ASP A 10 -141.65 55.76 -38.61
N LEU A 11 -142.05 55.14 -39.73
CA LEU A 11 -141.36 53.98 -40.28
C LEU A 11 -140.01 54.35 -40.92
N GLU A 12 -139.94 55.47 -41.65
CA GLU A 12 -138.70 55.98 -42.21
C GLU A 12 -137.68 56.31 -41.11
N ASP A 13 -138.13 56.90 -40.01
CA ASP A 13 -137.32 57.21 -38.84
C ASP A 13 -136.78 55.95 -38.14
N ARG A 14 -137.55 54.84 -38.16
CA ARG A 14 -137.11 53.54 -37.63
C ARG A 14 -136.06 52.89 -38.51
N VAL A 15 -136.30 52.86 -39.83
CA VAL A 15 -135.36 52.28 -40.80
C VAL A 15 -134.04 53.03 -40.78
N GLN A 16 -134.05 54.36 -40.66
CA GLN A 16 -132.81 55.14 -40.56
C GLN A 16 -132.03 54.86 -39.27
N ARG A 17 -132.72 54.60 -38.15
CA ARG A 17 -132.07 54.21 -36.88
C ARG A 17 -131.43 52.82 -36.98
N GLU A 18 -132.14 51.84 -37.54
CA GLU A 18 -131.62 50.48 -37.72
C GLU A 18 -130.43 50.45 -38.69
N ALA A 19 -130.46 51.25 -39.77
CA ALA A 19 -129.34 51.37 -40.71
C ALA A 19 -128.10 52.08 -40.16
N ARG A 20 -128.23 52.89 -39.09
CA ARG A 20 -127.07 53.46 -38.36
C ARG A 20 -126.47 52.42 -37.42
N ALA A 21 -127.29 51.70 -36.65
CA ALA A 21 -126.83 50.64 -35.76
C ALA A 21 -126.05 49.53 -36.51
N LEU A 22 -126.51 49.15 -37.71
CA LEU A 22 -125.80 48.16 -38.55
C LEU A 22 -124.43 48.65 -39.05
N ARG A 23 -124.28 49.95 -39.33
CA ARG A 23 -122.99 50.54 -39.71
C ARG A 23 -122.01 50.56 -38.55
N ASP A 24 -122.48 50.90 -37.36
CA ASP A 24 -121.65 50.94 -36.16
C ASP A 24 -121.17 49.51 -35.79
N ALA A 25 -122.02 48.50 -35.94
CA ALA A 25 -121.65 47.10 -35.71
C ALA A 25 -120.57 46.59 -36.69
N MET A 26 -120.64 46.95 -37.97
CA MET A 26 -119.61 46.57 -38.96
C MET A 26 -118.28 47.26 -38.69
N ALA A 27 -118.29 48.54 -38.31
CA ALA A 27 -117.08 49.24 -37.91
C ALA A 27 -116.41 48.59 -36.69
N HIS A 28 -117.22 48.14 -35.71
CA HIS A 28 -116.71 47.44 -34.54
C HIS A 28 -116.05 46.10 -34.91
N ARG A 29 -116.66 45.32 -35.82
CA ARG A 29 -116.07 44.07 -36.33
C ARG A 29 -114.72 44.28 -37.01
N ASP A 30 -114.60 45.30 -37.86
CA ASP A 30 -113.35 45.58 -38.59
C ASP A 30 -112.24 46.13 -37.67
N THR A 31 -112.62 46.64 -36.49
CA THR A 31 -111.67 47.06 -35.44
C THR A 31 -111.15 45.83 -34.70
N LEU A 32 -112.04 44.93 -34.28
CA LEU A 32 -111.69 43.65 -33.63
C LEU A 32 -110.79 42.78 -34.52
N GLN A 33 -111.06 42.72 -35.83
CA GLN A 33 -110.23 41.92 -36.75
C GLN A 33 -108.80 42.47 -36.87
N ARG A 34 -108.61 43.80 -36.79
CA ARG A 34 -107.28 44.40 -36.76
C ARG A 34 -106.54 44.12 -35.46
N GLU A 35 -107.25 44.14 -34.33
CA GLU A 35 -106.67 43.80 -33.02
C GLU A 35 -106.20 42.34 -32.97
N ILE A 36 -106.99 41.40 -33.52
CA ILE A 36 -106.60 39.98 -33.59
C ILE A 36 -105.34 39.79 -34.45
N VAL A 37 -105.26 40.43 -35.62
CA VAL A 37 -104.08 40.33 -36.49
C VAL A 37 -102.84 40.94 -35.83
N GLY A 38 -103.00 42.06 -35.10
CA GLY A 38 -101.92 42.66 -34.33
C GLY A 38 -101.39 41.72 -33.25
N MET A 39 -102.27 41.14 -32.45
CA MET A 39 -101.86 40.21 -31.39
C MET A 39 -101.18 38.95 -31.92
N CYS A 40 -101.66 38.36 -33.02
CA CYS A 40 -101.02 37.19 -33.61
C CYS A 40 -99.58 37.49 -34.08
N GLY A 41 -99.33 38.67 -34.67
CA GLY A 41 -97.99 39.09 -35.09
C GLY A 41 -97.04 39.31 -33.90
N ASP A 42 -97.54 39.84 -32.79
CA ASP A 42 -96.75 40.05 -31.57
C ASP A 42 -96.33 38.71 -30.92
N TYR A 43 -97.20 37.70 -30.91
CA TYR A 43 -96.88 36.38 -30.37
C TYR A 43 -95.85 35.61 -31.21
N GLU A 44 -95.93 35.67 -32.54
CA GLU A 44 -94.93 35.06 -33.42
C GLU A 44 -93.52 35.64 -33.17
N CYS A 45 -93.43 36.97 -33.00
CA CYS A 45 -92.17 37.64 -32.68
C CYS A 45 -91.59 37.24 -31.31
N GLN A 46 -92.44 37.04 -30.29
CA GLN A 46 -91.98 36.58 -28.97
C GLN A 46 -91.46 35.14 -29.01
N ILE A 47 -92.12 34.25 -29.75
CA ILE A 47 -91.70 32.85 -29.90
C ILE A 47 -90.35 32.76 -30.63
N GLU A 48 -90.14 33.54 -31.69
CA GLU A 48 -88.84 33.60 -32.37
C GLU A 48 -87.74 34.19 -31.47
N GLY A 49 -88.07 35.21 -30.68
CA GLY A 49 -87.15 35.78 -29.68
C GLY A 49 -86.67 34.73 -28.66
N LEU A 50 -87.59 33.96 -28.08
CA LEU A 50 -87.29 32.91 -27.11
C LEU A 50 -86.49 31.76 -27.72
N LYS A 51 -86.76 31.35 -28.97
CA LYS A 51 -85.94 30.36 -29.68
C LYS A 51 -84.50 30.82 -29.87
N GLY A 52 -84.31 32.09 -30.23
CA GLY A 52 -82.98 32.68 -30.36
C GLY A 52 -82.22 32.79 -29.03
N GLU A 53 -82.92 33.00 -27.91
CA GLU A 53 -82.32 32.98 -26.57
C GLU A 53 -81.93 31.55 -26.14
N LEU A 54 -82.79 30.56 -26.39
CA LEU A 54 -82.51 29.16 -26.09
C LEU A 54 -81.29 28.64 -26.86
N GLU A 55 -81.19 28.90 -28.17
CA GLU A 55 -80.02 28.52 -28.97
C GLU A 55 -78.72 29.14 -28.45
N ARG A 56 -78.75 30.41 -28.02
CA ARG A 56 -77.58 31.08 -27.44
C ARG A 56 -77.16 30.43 -26.12
N THR A 57 -78.11 30.11 -25.23
CA THR A 57 -77.79 29.43 -23.97
C THR A 57 -77.21 28.03 -24.20
N GLN A 58 -77.77 27.27 -25.15
CA GLN A 58 -77.28 25.94 -25.47
C GLN A 58 -75.88 25.97 -26.10
N ASN A 59 -75.60 26.95 -26.96
CA ASN A 59 -74.28 27.13 -27.55
C ASN A 59 -73.24 27.56 -26.49
N ASN A 60 -73.62 28.43 -25.54
CA ASN A 60 -72.74 28.82 -24.44
C ASN A 60 -72.43 27.65 -23.50
N ALA A 61 -73.43 26.81 -23.18
CA ALA A 61 -73.24 25.62 -22.35
C ALA A 61 -72.28 24.62 -22.99
N ARG A 62 -72.43 24.35 -24.30
CA ARG A 62 -71.52 23.48 -25.06
C ARG A 62 -70.09 24.03 -25.10
N ALA A 63 -69.93 25.34 -25.33
CA ALA A 63 -68.61 25.96 -25.34
C ALA A 63 -67.91 25.85 -23.97
N SER A 64 -68.67 26.01 -22.87
CA SER A 64 -68.14 25.81 -21.52
C SER A 64 -67.77 24.36 -21.24
N GLU A 65 -68.56 23.40 -21.71
CA GLU A 65 -68.29 21.97 -21.56
C GLU A 65 -67.03 21.55 -22.32
N ASP A 66 -66.86 22.01 -23.57
CA ASP A 66 -65.68 21.73 -24.38
C ASP A 66 -64.41 22.35 -23.77
N GLN A 67 -64.51 23.57 -23.23
CA GLN A 67 -63.41 24.24 -22.54
C GLN A 67 -62.98 23.48 -21.28
N LEU A 68 -63.93 23.01 -20.46
CA LEU A 68 -63.65 22.27 -19.25
C LEU A 68 -63.11 20.86 -19.54
N ARG A 69 -63.55 20.22 -20.63
CA ARG A 69 -62.93 18.96 -21.12
C ARG A 69 -61.49 19.18 -21.58
N GLY A 70 -61.20 20.30 -22.24
CA GLY A 70 -59.83 20.69 -22.60
C GLY A 70 -58.94 20.85 -21.36
N GLN A 71 -59.42 21.58 -20.35
CA GLN A 71 -58.69 21.78 -19.09
C GLN A 71 -58.48 20.46 -18.31
N LEU A 72 -59.47 19.56 -18.32
CA LEU A 72 -59.35 18.24 -17.70
C LEU A 72 -58.26 17.40 -18.40
N ALA A 73 -58.23 17.40 -19.74
CA ALA A 73 -57.23 16.67 -20.51
C ALA A 73 -55.80 17.21 -20.28
N GLU A 74 -55.64 18.54 -20.21
CA GLU A 74 -54.35 19.17 -19.88
C GLU A 74 -53.89 18.83 -18.46
N ALA A 75 -54.81 18.84 -17.48
CA ALA A 75 -54.51 18.46 -16.10
C ALA A 75 -54.14 16.98 -15.96
N GLU A 76 -54.78 16.10 -16.73
CA GLU A 76 -54.44 14.67 -16.76
C GLU A 76 -53.09 14.42 -17.43
N SER A 77 -52.78 15.11 -18.52
CA SER A 77 -51.45 15.07 -19.16
C SER A 77 -50.36 15.54 -18.20
N THR A 78 -50.57 16.69 -17.55
CA THR A 78 -49.63 17.24 -16.56
C THR A 78 -49.42 16.27 -15.39
N SER A 79 -50.51 15.62 -14.93
CA SER A 79 -50.42 14.62 -13.87
C SER A 79 -49.65 13.35 -14.30
N THR A 80 -49.73 12.94 -15.56
CA THR A 80 -48.95 11.79 -16.06
C THR A 80 -47.47 12.15 -16.22
N ASP A 81 -47.17 13.36 -16.68
CA ASP A 81 -45.80 13.83 -16.84
C ASP A 81 -45.09 13.96 -15.48
N LEU A 82 -45.75 14.57 -14.50
CA LEU A 82 -45.24 14.66 -13.12
C LEU A 82 -45.04 13.28 -12.46
N ARG A 83 -45.87 12.29 -12.79
CA ARG A 83 -45.68 10.92 -12.32
C ARG A 83 -44.45 10.28 -12.96
N GLY A 84 -44.25 10.49 -14.26
CA GLY A 84 -43.05 10.02 -14.98
C GLY A 84 -41.76 10.66 -14.46
N GLU A 85 -41.78 11.96 -14.16
CA GLU A 85 -40.65 12.65 -13.52
C GLU A 85 -40.37 12.12 -12.12
N ASN A 86 -41.39 11.85 -11.31
CA ASN A 86 -41.24 11.26 -9.97
C ASN A 86 -40.60 9.86 -10.04
N ASP A 87 -41.05 9.01 -10.96
CA ASP A 87 -40.47 7.67 -11.17
C ASP A 87 -39.02 7.75 -11.67
N GLY A 88 -38.71 8.71 -12.55
CA GLY A 88 -37.34 8.98 -13.02
C GLY A 88 -36.41 9.47 -11.91
N LEU A 89 -36.91 10.34 -11.02
CA LEU A 89 -36.20 10.78 -9.83
C LEU A 89 -35.97 9.62 -8.85
N ARG A 90 -36.96 8.76 -8.61
CA ARG A 90 -36.82 7.56 -7.76
C ARG A 90 -35.76 6.60 -8.28
N HIS A 91 -35.75 6.37 -9.60
CA HIS A 91 -34.72 5.53 -10.22
C HIS A 91 -33.31 6.15 -10.09
N SER A 92 -33.20 7.47 -10.28
CA SER A 92 -31.94 8.20 -10.12
C SER A 92 -31.43 8.19 -8.68
N LEU A 93 -32.34 8.24 -7.70
CA LEU A 93 -32.01 8.08 -6.28
C LEU A 93 -31.43 6.69 -6.02
N THR A 94 -32.09 5.61 -6.47
CA THR A 94 -31.59 4.25 -6.25
C THR A 94 -30.20 4.02 -6.86
N GLN A 95 -29.94 4.56 -8.06
CA GLN A 95 -28.60 4.48 -8.65
C GLN A 95 -27.56 5.29 -7.86
N ALA A 96 -27.94 6.44 -7.32
CA ALA A 96 -27.05 7.23 -6.47
C ALA A 96 -26.77 6.53 -5.13
N GLU A 97 -27.77 5.88 -4.53
CA GLU A 97 -27.64 5.09 -3.31
C GLU A 97 -26.73 3.88 -3.52
N ASP A 98 -26.88 3.12 -4.61
CA ASP A 98 -26.01 1.99 -4.96
C ASP A 98 -24.55 2.43 -5.18
N ARG A 99 -24.36 3.55 -5.88
CA ARG A 99 -23.02 4.11 -6.10
C ARG A 99 -22.38 4.60 -4.80
N LEU A 100 -23.15 5.25 -3.94
CA LEU A 100 -22.66 5.74 -2.65
C LEU A 100 -22.41 4.59 -1.67
N GLY A 101 -23.25 3.55 -1.70
CA GLY A 101 -23.07 2.32 -0.92
C GLY A 101 -21.80 1.57 -1.32
N SER A 102 -21.53 1.40 -2.62
CA SER A 102 -20.30 0.75 -3.09
C SER A 102 -19.04 1.57 -2.77
N LEU A 103 -19.12 2.91 -2.83
CA LEU A 103 -18.02 3.80 -2.44
C LEU A 103 -17.76 3.79 -0.92
N ALA A 104 -18.83 3.73 -0.12
CA ALA A 104 -18.72 3.58 1.33
C ALA A 104 -18.08 2.24 1.71
N LEU A 105 -18.49 1.15 1.06
CA LEU A 105 -17.91 -0.18 1.28
C LEU A 105 -16.44 -0.22 0.89
N ALA A 106 -16.06 0.37 -0.25
CA ALA A 106 -14.67 0.46 -0.68
C ALA A 106 -13.79 1.27 0.30
N LEU A 107 -14.30 2.39 0.80
CA LEU A 107 -13.60 3.20 1.81
C LEU A 107 -13.51 2.48 3.16
N GLU A 108 -14.51 1.69 3.55
CA GLU A 108 -14.50 0.88 4.78
C GLU A 108 -13.48 -0.26 4.68
N THR A 109 -13.43 -0.96 3.54
CA THR A 109 -12.39 -1.97 3.26
C THR A 109 -11.00 -1.34 3.31
N GLN A 110 -10.78 -0.22 2.61
CA GLN A 110 -9.49 0.46 2.59
C GLN A 110 -9.08 0.98 3.98
N ALA A 111 -10.03 1.47 4.78
CA ALA A 111 -9.77 1.89 6.16
C ALA A 111 -9.43 0.70 7.07
N SER A 112 -10.07 -0.46 6.87
CA SER A 112 -9.76 -1.69 7.61
C SER A 112 -8.37 -2.23 7.26
N GLU A 113 -7.99 -2.25 5.99
CA GLU A 113 -6.66 -2.66 5.53
C GLU A 113 -5.57 -1.71 6.04
N SER A 114 -5.83 -0.40 6.00
CA SER A 114 -4.90 0.60 6.53
C SER A 114 -4.73 0.49 8.05
N LYS A 115 -5.81 0.11 8.76
CA LYS A 115 -5.77 -0.15 10.21
C LYS A 115 -4.97 -1.41 10.54
N ASP A 116 -5.18 -2.49 9.79
CA ASP A 116 -4.42 -3.73 9.96
C ASP A 116 -2.92 -3.51 9.69
N MET A 117 -2.59 -2.67 8.71
CA MET A 117 -1.21 -2.27 8.42
C MET A 117 -0.61 -1.45 9.55
N LEU A 118 -1.35 -0.48 10.10
CA LEU A 118 -0.98 0.28 11.30
C LEU A 118 -0.73 -0.64 12.50
N ASP A 119 -1.61 -1.60 12.76
CA ASP A 119 -1.47 -2.53 13.88
C ASP A 119 -0.24 -3.44 13.71
N ARG A 120 0.10 -3.86 12.48
CA ARG A 120 1.33 -4.63 12.21
C ARG A 120 2.58 -3.80 12.43
N LEU A 121 2.64 -2.59 11.87
CA LEU A 121 3.78 -1.68 12.03
C LEU A 121 3.96 -1.26 13.49
N SER A 122 2.86 -1.06 14.23
CA SER A 122 2.92 -0.71 15.65
C SER A 122 3.48 -1.85 16.50
N ARG A 123 3.12 -3.11 16.21
CA ARG A 123 3.73 -4.28 16.88
C ARG A 123 5.20 -4.45 16.52
N GLN A 124 5.56 -4.18 15.27
CA GLN A 124 6.94 -4.25 14.81
C GLN A 124 7.80 -3.18 15.49
N HIS A 125 7.27 -1.96 15.62
CA HIS A 125 7.90 -0.87 16.36
C HIS A 125 8.08 -1.22 17.85
N GLU A 126 7.09 -1.83 18.50
CA GLU A 126 7.21 -2.29 19.89
C GLU A 126 8.28 -3.40 20.05
N GLN A 127 8.41 -4.30 19.07
CA GLN A 127 9.47 -5.32 19.06
C GLN A 127 10.85 -4.69 18.90
N GLU A 128 11.03 -3.77 17.95
CA GLU A 128 12.30 -3.07 17.74
C GLU A 128 12.69 -2.20 18.93
N GLN A 129 11.71 -1.55 19.59
CA GLN A 129 11.95 -0.86 20.86
C GLN A 129 12.39 -1.80 21.97
N GLY A 130 11.79 -2.99 22.06
CA GLY A 130 12.19 -4.02 23.02
C GLY A 130 13.61 -4.54 22.78
N GLU A 131 13.99 -4.75 21.51
CA GLU A 131 15.35 -5.14 21.13
C GLU A 131 16.36 -4.03 21.44
N ARG A 132 16.03 -2.78 21.12
CA ARG A 132 16.87 -1.63 21.45
C ARG A 132 17.10 -1.51 22.96
N GLN A 133 16.06 -1.66 23.78
CA GLN A 133 16.20 -1.61 25.24
C GLN A 133 17.09 -2.73 25.78
N ARG A 134 17.03 -3.94 25.19
CA ARG A 134 17.93 -5.04 25.53
C ARG A 134 19.38 -4.70 25.18
N LEU A 135 19.63 -4.23 23.96
CA LEU A 135 20.97 -3.84 23.51
C LEU A 135 21.56 -2.69 24.35
N GLU A 136 20.75 -1.67 24.69
CA GLU A 136 21.17 -0.58 25.59
C GLU A 136 21.51 -1.09 27.01
N SER A 137 20.79 -2.11 27.52
CA SER A 137 21.07 -2.71 28.82
C SER A 137 22.37 -3.53 28.81
N GLU A 138 22.61 -4.32 27.76
CA GLU A 138 23.82 -5.12 27.59
C GLU A 138 25.07 -4.24 27.42
N LEU A 139 24.96 -3.13 26.67
CA LEU A 139 26.02 -2.13 26.56
C LEU A 139 26.34 -1.51 27.93
N LYS A 140 25.33 -1.12 28.71
CA LYS A 140 25.52 -0.56 30.05
C LYS A 140 26.21 -1.54 31.00
N ASP A 141 25.84 -2.81 30.96
CA ASP A 141 26.44 -3.83 31.83
C ASP A 141 27.92 -4.06 31.47
N ARG A 142 28.26 -4.05 30.17
CA ARG A 142 29.64 -4.16 29.68
C ARG A 142 30.48 -2.93 30.03
N ASP A 143 29.95 -1.72 29.85
CA ASP A 143 30.61 -0.47 30.24
C ASP A 143 30.90 -0.43 31.75
N GLN A 144 29.97 -0.91 32.58
CA GLN A 144 30.20 -1.04 34.03
C GLN A 144 31.31 -2.03 34.37
N LEU A 145 31.41 -3.13 33.62
CA LEU A 145 32.46 -4.14 33.80
C LEU A 145 33.85 -3.57 33.50
N VAL A 146 33.97 -2.83 32.39
CA VAL A 146 35.21 -2.10 32.04
C VAL A 146 35.56 -1.09 33.12
N LEU A 147 34.57 -0.30 33.60
CA LEU A 147 34.78 0.68 34.65
C LEU A 147 35.28 0.04 35.96
N ARG A 148 34.72 -1.12 36.36
CA ARG A 148 35.17 -1.85 37.56
C ARG A 148 36.62 -2.33 37.42
N LEU A 149 37.01 -2.85 36.26
CA LEU A 149 38.38 -3.27 35.98
C LEU A 149 39.35 -2.08 35.97
N GLU A 150 38.94 -0.93 35.44
CA GLU A 150 39.72 0.31 35.50
C GLU A 150 39.94 0.81 36.92
N THR A 151 38.90 0.73 37.75
CA THR A 151 38.98 1.13 39.15
C THR A 151 39.94 0.21 39.91
N ARG A 152 39.81 -1.11 39.70
CA ARG A 152 40.70 -2.11 40.32
C ARG A 152 42.17 -1.95 39.88
N LEU A 153 42.43 -1.60 38.61
CA LEU A 153 43.77 -1.28 38.13
C LEU A 153 44.37 -0.05 38.80
N LYS A 154 43.57 1.02 38.96
CA LYS A 154 44.01 2.22 39.70
C LYS A 154 44.35 1.89 41.14
N ASP A 155 43.52 1.10 41.82
CA ASP A 155 43.75 0.70 43.21
C ASP A 155 45.00 -0.18 43.37
N LEU A 156 45.20 -1.16 42.47
CA LEU A 156 46.41 -2.00 42.45
C LEU A 156 47.67 -1.18 42.14
N THR A 157 47.58 -0.22 41.24
CA THR A 157 48.72 0.67 40.90
C THR A 157 49.09 1.53 42.10
N LEU A 158 48.09 2.08 42.80
CA LEU A 158 48.29 2.86 44.03
C LEU A 158 48.94 1.99 45.12
N ALA A 159 48.44 0.78 45.35
CA ALA A 159 48.97 -0.16 46.34
C ALA A 159 50.42 -0.58 46.02
N LEU A 160 50.74 -0.80 44.74
CA LEU A 160 52.10 -1.10 44.29
C LEU A 160 53.04 0.08 44.55
N THR A 161 52.60 1.30 44.24
CA THR A 161 53.39 2.53 44.46
C THR A 161 53.68 2.71 45.94
N GLN A 162 52.67 2.55 46.80
CA GLN A 162 52.83 2.60 48.26
C GLN A 162 53.78 1.52 48.80
N ALA A 163 53.73 0.30 48.25
CA ALA A 163 54.64 -0.78 48.61
C ALA A 163 56.08 -0.49 48.18
N GLN A 164 56.29 0.06 46.98
CA GLN A 164 57.61 0.48 46.48
C GLN A 164 58.20 1.63 47.28
N ASP A 165 57.39 2.62 47.67
CA ASP A 165 57.83 3.71 48.54
C ASP A 165 58.18 3.20 49.94
N SER A 166 57.40 2.25 50.48
CA SER A 166 57.70 1.57 51.75
C SER A 166 58.99 0.74 51.68
N GLN A 167 59.27 0.11 50.54
CA GLN A 167 60.52 -0.61 50.27
C GLN A 167 61.73 0.34 50.23
N ARG A 168 61.58 1.52 49.62
CA ARG A 168 62.62 2.58 49.58
C ARG A 168 62.91 3.14 50.97
N LEU A 169 61.90 3.26 51.82
CA LEU A 169 62.05 3.72 53.21
C LEU A 169 62.66 2.68 54.16
N THR A 170 62.62 1.40 53.78
CA THR A 170 63.12 0.26 54.58
C THR A 170 64.42 -0.34 54.00
N SER A 171 65.03 0.31 53.00
CA SER A 171 66.20 -0.20 52.25
C SER A 171 67.42 -0.52 53.13
N ASP A 172 67.54 0.16 54.27
CA ASP A 172 68.72 0.11 55.13
C ASP A 172 68.64 -0.98 56.23
N THR A 173 67.51 -1.69 56.34
CA THR A 173 67.30 -2.72 57.38
C THR A 173 67.16 -4.13 56.79
N ASN A 174 68.19 -4.95 56.99
CA ASN A 174 68.32 -6.31 56.44
C ASN A 174 67.50 -7.35 57.25
N THR A 175 66.18 -7.21 57.25
CA THR A 175 65.28 -8.03 58.07
C THR A 175 64.23 -8.77 57.23
N THR A 176 63.64 -9.80 57.81
CA THR A 176 62.51 -10.59 57.28
C THR A 176 61.36 -9.73 56.74
N GLU A 177 61.18 -8.51 57.26
CA GLU A 177 60.19 -7.54 56.77
C GLU A 177 60.49 -7.09 55.33
N GLN A 178 61.76 -6.90 54.99
CA GLN A 178 62.18 -6.51 53.64
C GLN A 178 61.92 -7.63 52.61
N ARG A 179 62.07 -8.90 53.02
CA ARG A 179 61.69 -10.06 52.18
C ARG A 179 60.17 -10.17 52.02
N ALA A 180 59.41 -9.93 53.08
CA ALA A 180 57.95 -9.91 53.02
C ALA A 180 57.43 -8.77 52.14
N LEU A 181 58.05 -7.59 52.18
CA LEU A 181 57.75 -6.45 51.31
C LEU A 181 58.08 -6.75 49.84
N ASN A 182 59.23 -7.36 49.56
CA ASN A 182 59.59 -7.79 48.21
C ASN A 182 58.60 -8.83 47.66
N GLN A 183 58.19 -9.80 48.47
CA GLN A 183 57.18 -10.78 48.06
C GLN A 183 55.83 -10.10 47.77
N LYS A 184 55.41 -9.16 48.63
CA LYS A 184 54.18 -8.40 48.42
C LYS A 184 54.22 -7.54 47.15
N ILE A 185 55.37 -6.98 46.79
CA ILE A 185 55.57 -6.24 45.53
C ILE A 185 55.45 -7.19 44.33
N ILE A 186 56.04 -8.39 44.41
CA ILE A 186 55.95 -9.42 43.36
C ILE A 186 54.50 -9.87 43.19
N ASP A 187 53.79 -10.13 44.29
CA ASP A 187 52.38 -10.56 44.26
C ASP A 187 51.49 -9.45 43.67
N LEU A 188 51.69 -8.18 44.07
CA LEU A 188 50.97 -7.03 43.49
C LEU A 188 51.31 -6.82 42.01
N GLN A 189 52.56 -7.03 41.59
CA GLN A 189 52.95 -6.96 40.18
C GLN A 189 52.29 -8.07 39.36
N ALA A 190 52.24 -9.30 39.88
CA ALA A 190 51.57 -10.42 39.23
C ALA A 190 50.06 -10.18 39.12
N GLU A 191 49.42 -9.66 40.17
CA GLU A 191 47.99 -9.34 40.16
C GLU A 191 47.68 -8.19 39.20
N LEU A 192 48.54 -7.16 39.13
CA LEU A 192 48.39 -6.02 38.22
C LEU A 192 48.56 -6.42 36.75
N VAL A 193 49.48 -7.35 36.45
CA VAL A 193 49.63 -7.95 35.11
C VAL A 193 48.41 -8.81 34.76
N ASN A 194 47.89 -9.60 35.69
CA ASN A 194 46.70 -10.43 35.44
C ASN A 194 45.45 -9.58 35.22
N VAL A 195 45.18 -8.58 36.05
CA VAL A 195 44.02 -7.66 35.86
C VAL A 195 44.21 -6.78 34.62
N GLY A 196 45.45 -6.37 34.32
CA GLY A 196 45.78 -5.67 33.09
C GLY A 196 45.52 -6.52 31.85
N ARG A 197 45.88 -7.81 31.89
CA ARG A 197 45.61 -8.78 30.84
C ARG A 197 44.12 -9.07 30.70
N GLU A 198 43.40 -9.30 31.80
CA GLU A 198 41.94 -9.44 31.80
C GLU A 198 41.28 -8.21 31.18
N LYS A 199 41.68 -6.99 31.56
CA LYS A 199 41.15 -5.77 30.94
C LYS A 199 41.47 -5.72 29.44
N VAL A 200 42.69 -6.05 29.02
CA VAL A 200 43.06 -6.02 27.59
C VAL A 200 42.33 -7.10 26.82
N GLU A 201 42.16 -8.31 27.34
CA GLU A 201 41.39 -9.38 26.71
C GLU A 201 39.90 -9.00 26.62
N LEU A 202 39.32 -8.44 27.68
CA LEU A 202 37.92 -7.97 27.70
C LEU A 202 37.73 -6.79 26.76
N VAL A 203 38.64 -5.81 26.74
CA VAL A 203 38.60 -4.69 25.80
C VAL A 203 38.83 -5.17 24.38
N VAL A 204 39.78 -6.06 24.09
CA VAL A 204 40.05 -6.52 22.71
C VAL A 204 38.93 -7.42 22.17
N GLN A 205 38.45 -8.40 22.95
CA GLN A 205 37.31 -9.23 22.56
C GLN A 205 36.04 -8.39 22.44
N HIS A 206 35.77 -7.54 23.43
CA HIS A 206 34.52 -6.81 23.46
C HIS A 206 34.59 -5.50 22.67
N GLN A 207 35.75 -5.00 22.21
CA GLN A 207 35.79 -3.81 21.35
C GLN A 207 35.10 -4.10 20.03
N GLN A 208 35.38 -5.24 19.40
CA GLN A 208 34.72 -5.64 18.16
C GLN A 208 33.20 -5.81 18.37
N GLU A 209 32.80 -6.45 19.47
CA GLU A 209 31.39 -6.63 19.83
C GLU A 209 30.71 -5.32 20.23
N ILE A 210 31.37 -4.42 20.97
CA ILE A 210 30.84 -3.09 21.35
C ILE A 210 30.67 -2.23 20.11
N THR A 211 31.60 -2.32 19.15
CA THR A 211 31.51 -1.59 17.89
C THR A 211 30.40 -2.17 17.01
N SER A 212 30.22 -3.49 16.99
CA SER A 212 29.09 -4.12 16.28
C SER A 212 27.76 -3.78 16.94
N LEU A 213 27.66 -3.86 18.26
CA LEU A 213 26.47 -3.49 19.03
C LEU A 213 26.14 -2.00 18.87
N HIS A 214 27.13 -1.11 18.81
CA HIS A 214 26.90 0.31 18.49
C HIS A 214 26.38 0.51 17.06
N ALA A 215 26.91 -0.22 16.09
CA ALA A 215 26.44 -0.15 14.71
C ALA A 215 25.02 -0.73 14.57
N GLU A 216 24.72 -1.83 15.26
CA GLU A 216 23.40 -2.46 15.34
C GLU A 216 22.39 -1.54 16.05
N LEU A 217 22.80 -0.89 17.15
CA LEU A 217 22.00 0.10 17.85
C LEU A 217 21.70 1.29 16.96
N GLN A 218 22.68 1.84 16.24
CA GLN A 218 22.46 2.93 15.29
C GLN A 218 21.55 2.52 14.14
N ALA A 219 21.71 1.30 13.62
CA ALA A 219 20.85 0.76 12.59
C ALA A 219 19.41 0.56 13.10
N ALA A 220 19.23 0.02 14.31
CA ALA A 220 17.93 -0.13 14.96
C ALA A 220 17.28 1.23 15.21
N GLN A 221 18.03 2.23 15.66
CA GLN A 221 17.55 3.59 15.89
C GLN A 221 17.12 4.28 14.59
N ALA A 222 17.82 4.04 13.48
CA ALA A 222 17.42 4.52 12.17
C ALA A 222 16.15 3.83 11.64
N ARG A 223 16.01 2.50 11.86
CA ARG A 223 14.79 1.77 11.52
C ARG A 223 13.59 2.25 12.35
N GLU A 224 13.78 2.47 13.65
CA GLU A 224 12.76 2.99 14.55
C GLU A 224 12.26 4.38 14.10
N LEU A 225 13.17 5.29 13.71
CA LEU A 225 12.83 6.61 13.18
C LEU A 225 12.06 6.54 11.87
N ASN A 226 12.47 5.66 10.95
CA ASN A 226 11.77 5.47 9.68
C ASN A 226 10.37 4.87 9.90
N GLN A 227 10.24 3.86 10.76
CA GLN A 227 8.96 3.26 11.10
C GLN A 227 8.03 4.24 11.83
N ALA A 228 8.56 5.06 12.75
CA ALA A 228 7.78 6.10 13.41
C ALA A 228 7.25 7.13 12.39
N HIS A 229 8.07 7.50 11.40
CA HIS A 229 7.64 8.39 10.33
C HIS A 229 6.57 7.77 9.43
N GLU A 230 6.71 6.49 9.05
CA GLU A 230 5.70 5.75 8.29
C GLU A 230 4.39 5.59 9.06
N LEU A 231 4.45 5.30 10.36
CA LEU A 231 3.30 5.23 11.25
C LEU A 231 2.56 6.57 11.31
N ASP A 232 3.28 7.69 11.41
CA ASP A 232 2.67 9.03 11.40
C ASP A 232 2.01 9.35 10.04
N LEU A 233 2.66 8.99 8.93
CA LEU A 233 2.08 9.17 7.58
C LEU A 233 0.80 8.34 7.41
N LEU A 234 0.81 7.07 7.81
CA LEU A 234 -0.36 6.20 7.76
C LEU A 234 -1.47 6.67 8.70
N ARG A 235 -1.13 7.15 9.90
CA ARG A 235 -2.09 7.69 10.86
C ARG A 235 -2.80 8.93 10.32
N ASN A 236 -2.07 9.82 9.67
CA ASN A 236 -2.63 10.99 8.99
C ASN A 236 -3.53 10.58 7.82
N SER A 237 -3.09 9.61 7.01
CA SER A 237 -3.89 9.06 5.90
C SER A 237 -5.21 8.42 6.37
N VAL A 238 -5.16 7.63 7.44
CA VAL A 238 -6.36 7.03 8.05
C VAL A 238 -7.28 8.10 8.63
N GLY A 239 -6.72 9.13 9.27
CA GLY A 239 -7.48 10.30 9.73
C GLY A 239 -8.22 11.01 8.58
N ASP A 240 -7.53 11.26 7.47
CA ASP A 240 -8.11 11.86 6.27
C ASP A 240 -9.20 11.00 5.63
N LEU A 241 -8.98 9.69 5.54
CA LEU A 241 -9.96 8.73 5.02
C LEU A 241 -11.21 8.67 5.90
N GLN A 242 -11.05 8.65 7.23
CA GLN A 242 -12.17 8.71 8.17
C GLN A 242 -12.94 10.03 8.03
N GLN A 243 -12.24 11.16 7.86
CA GLN A 243 -12.87 12.45 7.68
C GLN A 243 -13.63 12.54 6.35
N LYS A 244 -13.07 11.98 5.27
CA LYS A 244 -13.73 11.85 3.96
C LYS A 244 -14.97 10.95 4.05
N LEU A 245 -14.88 9.81 4.73
CA LEU A 245 -16.01 8.90 4.97
C LEU A 245 -17.12 9.61 5.75
N GLN A 246 -16.79 10.31 6.83
CA GLN A 246 -17.76 11.10 7.60
C GLN A 246 -18.40 12.20 6.75
N ARG A 247 -17.63 12.89 5.92
CA ARG A 247 -18.14 13.92 5.00
C ARG A 247 -19.08 13.32 3.95
N ALA A 248 -18.71 12.19 3.35
CA ALA A 248 -19.56 11.46 2.40
C ALA A 248 -20.88 11.03 3.04
N ASN A 249 -20.83 10.49 4.28
CA ASN A 249 -22.02 10.12 5.04
C ASN A 249 -22.93 11.31 5.38
N ARG A 250 -22.35 12.47 5.72
CA ARG A 250 -23.14 13.69 5.94
C ARG A 250 -23.80 14.17 4.65
N LEU A 251 -23.08 14.15 3.52
CA LEU A 251 -23.63 14.53 2.22
C LEU A 251 -24.73 13.57 1.75
N MET A 252 -24.59 12.27 2.01
CA MET A 252 -25.63 11.24 1.82
C MET A 252 -26.90 11.62 2.58
N LYS A 253 -26.80 11.81 3.90
CA LYS A 253 -27.95 12.19 4.75
C LYS A 253 -28.58 13.51 4.33
N GLN A 254 -27.78 14.49 3.90
CA GLN A 254 -28.29 15.75 3.37
C GLN A 254 -29.04 15.56 2.05
N ARG A 255 -28.53 14.76 1.12
CA ARG A 255 -29.21 14.46 -0.14
C ARG A 255 -30.50 13.68 0.08
N GLU A 256 -30.47 12.65 0.92
CA GLU A 256 -31.64 11.88 1.33
C GLU A 256 -32.72 12.79 1.93
N SER A 257 -32.33 13.71 2.82
CA SER A 257 -33.27 14.67 3.42
C SER A 257 -33.88 15.65 2.40
N ARG A 258 -33.09 16.15 1.44
CA ARG A 258 -33.59 17.04 0.37
C ARG A 258 -34.53 16.31 -0.56
N PHE A 259 -34.16 15.10 -0.95
CA PHE A 259 -34.97 14.27 -1.83
C PHE A 259 -36.29 13.89 -1.17
N LEU A 260 -36.30 13.58 0.13
CA LEU A 260 -37.54 13.35 0.90
C LEU A 260 -38.42 14.59 0.99
N ILE A 261 -37.85 15.80 1.00
CA ILE A 261 -38.61 17.05 0.97
C ILE A 261 -39.22 17.27 -0.43
N GLU A 262 -38.45 17.07 -1.48
CA GLU A 262 -38.92 17.16 -2.87
C GLU A 262 -40.03 16.15 -3.16
N LEU A 263 -39.88 14.90 -2.73
CA LEU A 263 -40.91 13.87 -2.87
C LEU A 263 -42.20 14.24 -2.14
N LYS A 264 -42.10 14.75 -0.90
CA LYS A 264 -43.26 15.24 -0.16
C LYS A 264 -43.92 16.44 -0.84
N SER A 265 -43.15 17.31 -1.48
CA SER A 265 -43.66 18.44 -2.25
C SER A 265 -44.44 17.96 -3.48
N VAL A 266 -43.90 17.00 -4.23
CA VAL A 266 -44.58 16.43 -5.40
C VAL A 266 -45.84 15.65 -4.98
N ASP A 267 -45.77 14.87 -3.91
CA ASP A 267 -46.94 14.16 -3.36
C ASP A 267 -48.02 15.16 -2.88
N ALA A 268 -47.63 16.29 -2.31
CA ALA A 268 -48.56 17.35 -1.92
C ALA A 268 -49.24 17.99 -3.13
N GLN A 269 -48.47 18.29 -4.19
CA GLN A 269 -49.00 18.83 -5.46
C GLN A 269 -49.96 17.85 -6.15
N ILE A 270 -49.64 16.55 -6.18
CA ILE A 270 -50.54 15.51 -6.69
C ILE A 270 -51.83 15.47 -5.85
N THR A 271 -51.71 15.52 -4.52
CA THR A 271 -52.87 15.51 -3.63
C THR A 271 -53.77 16.74 -3.83
N GLU A 272 -53.17 17.91 -4.05
CA GLU A 272 -53.88 19.15 -4.35
C GLU A 272 -54.58 19.12 -5.72
N LEU A 273 -53.92 18.60 -6.76
CA LEU A 273 -54.52 18.38 -8.08
C LEU A 273 -55.72 17.41 -8.00
N HIS A 274 -55.58 16.31 -7.25
CA HIS A 274 -56.68 15.37 -7.02
C HIS A 274 -57.84 16.01 -6.23
N ALA A 275 -57.56 16.91 -5.29
CA ALA A 275 -58.59 17.65 -4.56
C ALA A 275 -59.30 18.68 -5.45
N SER A 276 -58.56 19.41 -6.29
CA SER A 276 -59.10 20.37 -7.25
C SER A 276 -59.97 19.69 -8.32
N LYS A 277 -59.54 18.53 -8.84
CA LYS A 277 -60.36 17.69 -9.73
C LYS A 277 -61.69 17.29 -9.07
N ARG A 278 -61.65 16.92 -7.78
CA ARG A 278 -62.86 16.57 -7.02
C ARG A 278 -63.82 17.76 -6.86
N ARG A 279 -63.30 18.94 -6.52
CA ARG A 279 -64.11 20.17 -6.38
C ARG A 279 -64.78 20.58 -7.70
N LEU A 280 -64.05 20.47 -8.82
CA LEU A 280 -64.62 20.76 -10.14
C LEU A 280 -65.75 19.78 -10.50
N MET A 281 -65.57 18.49 -10.23
CA MET A 281 -66.63 17.48 -10.43
C MET A 281 -67.87 17.77 -9.55
N GLU A 282 -67.67 18.14 -8.28
CA GLU A 282 -68.78 18.51 -7.38
C GLU A 282 -69.50 19.79 -7.83
N GLN A 283 -68.80 20.79 -8.38
CA GLN A 283 -69.41 21.98 -8.98
C GLN A 283 -70.26 21.63 -10.20
N PHE A 284 -69.76 20.77 -11.09
CA PHE A 284 -70.52 20.29 -12.24
C PHE A 284 -71.83 19.57 -11.83
N GLU A 285 -71.79 18.74 -10.78
CA GLU A 285 -72.99 18.08 -10.26
C GLU A 285 -73.98 19.06 -9.61
N GLN A 286 -73.51 20.16 -9.02
CA GLN A 286 -74.36 21.18 -8.42
C GLN A 286 -75.03 22.07 -9.48
N ASP A 287 -74.31 22.42 -10.55
CA ASP A 287 -74.82 23.25 -11.63
C ASP A 287 -75.81 22.50 -12.54
N ALA A 288 -75.77 21.17 -12.58
CA ALA A 288 -76.68 20.34 -13.38
C ALA A 288 -78.09 20.15 -12.75
N ARG A 289 -78.20 20.20 -11.41
CA ARG A 289 -79.45 19.91 -10.68
C ARG A 289 -80.61 20.89 -10.94
N PRO A 290 -80.40 22.22 -11.01
CA PRO A 290 -81.49 23.17 -11.27
C PRO A 290 -82.14 22.98 -12.65
N THR A 291 -81.37 22.50 -13.63
CA THR A 291 -81.84 22.22 -14.99
C THR A 291 -82.71 20.98 -15.09
N GLU A 292 -82.44 19.94 -14.28
CA GLU A 292 -83.29 18.74 -14.22
C GLU A 292 -84.61 19.02 -13.49
N ASP A 293 -84.57 19.80 -12.41
CA ASP A 293 -85.77 20.18 -11.64
C ASP A 293 -86.72 21.10 -12.43
N LEU A 294 -86.19 22.01 -13.25
CA LEU A 294 -86.99 22.88 -14.12
C LEU A 294 -87.60 22.12 -15.32
N LEU A 295 -86.90 21.10 -15.85
CA LEU A 295 -87.47 20.25 -16.90
C LEU A 295 -88.57 19.33 -16.36
N ALA A 296 -88.43 18.83 -15.13
CA ALA A 296 -89.46 18.04 -14.47
C ALA A 296 -90.72 18.87 -14.17
N ALA A 297 -90.56 20.11 -13.70
CA ALA A 297 -91.70 21.01 -13.44
C ALA A 297 -92.45 21.42 -14.71
N ALA A 298 -91.76 21.59 -15.84
CA ALA A 298 -92.39 21.92 -17.13
C ALA A 298 -93.11 20.73 -17.79
N MET A 299 -92.80 19.49 -17.39
CA MET A 299 -93.47 18.28 -17.91
C MET A 299 -94.71 17.88 -17.09
N ASP A 300 -94.90 18.42 -15.88
CA ASP A 300 -96.05 18.12 -15.01
C ASP A 300 -97.23 19.11 -15.17
N GLU A 301 -97.06 20.26 -15.85
CA GLU A 301 -98.13 21.28 -16.01
C GLU A 301 -98.92 21.21 -17.34
N ASP A 302 -98.67 20.23 -18.21
CA ASP A 302 -99.30 20.13 -19.55
C ASP A 302 -100.55 19.21 -19.62
N ASP A 303 -100.97 18.58 -18.51
CA ASP A 303 -102.06 17.58 -18.51
C ASP A 303 -103.41 18.05 -17.92
N ASP A 304 -103.51 19.25 -17.35
CA ASP A 304 -104.78 19.76 -16.81
C ASP A 304 -105.05 21.19 -17.29
N ILE A 305 -106.00 21.36 -18.22
CA ILE A 305 -107.07 22.38 -18.29
C ILE A 305 -107.56 22.49 -19.74
N ARG A 306 -108.53 21.63 -20.07
CA ARG A 306 -109.59 21.88 -21.05
C ARG A 306 -110.89 22.09 -20.27
N ASP A 307 -111.67 23.07 -20.73
CA ASP A 307 -113.09 23.30 -20.51
C ASP A 307 -113.53 23.98 -19.20
N ALA A 308 -113.80 25.30 -19.27
CA ALA A 308 -115.02 25.92 -18.75
C ALA A 308 -115.16 27.36 -19.27
N GLU A 309 -116.19 27.58 -20.09
CA GLU A 309 -116.65 28.88 -20.57
C GLU A 309 -117.38 29.70 -19.49
N ASP A 310 -117.38 31.01 -19.75
CA ASP A 310 -118.42 32.00 -19.44
C ASP A 310 -118.41 32.86 -18.15
N GLU A 311 -118.08 34.14 -18.39
CA GLU A 311 -119.04 35.25 -18.25
C GLU A 311 -119.38 35.72 -16.81
N SER A 312 -118.38 36.14 -16.01
CA SER A 312 -118.64 36.94 -14.79
C SER A 312 -117.48 37.80 -14.27
N THR A 313 -116.54 38.25 -15.11
CA THR A 313 -115.39 39.09 -14.68
C THR A 313 -115.19 40.37 -15.51
N ARG A 314 -116.21 40.79 -16.26
CA ARG A 314 -116.14 41.92 -17.19
C ARG A 314 -116.08 43.34 -16.58
N GLU A 315 -116.11 43.53 -15.26
CA GLU A 315 -116.04 44.89 -14.67
C GLU A 315 -115.02 45.09 -13.54
N ALA A 316 -114.18 44.08 -13.21
CA ALA A 316 -113.12 44.24 -12.21
C ALA A 316 -111.67 44.25 -12.78
N GLN A 317 -111.50 44.02 -14.08
CA GLN A 317 -110.17 43.95 -14.74
C GLN A 317 -109.77 45.21 -15.53
N ALA A 318 -110.52 46.32 -15.42
CA ALA A 318 -110.25 47.53 -16.20
C ALA A 318 -109.39 48.61 -15.50
N ILE A 319 -109.01 48.43 -14.22
CA ILE A 319 -108.23 49.46 -13.47
C ILE A 319 -106.89 48.91 -12.90
N ALA A 320 -106.66 47.60 -12.92
CA ALA A 320 -105.39 47.00 -12.50
C ALA A 320 -104.26 46.96 -13.57
N PRO A 321 -104.52 46.81 -14.89
CA PRO A 321 -103.42 46.62 -15.84
C PRO A 321 -102.61 47.88 -16.13
N THR A 322 -103.18 49.08 -15.93
CA THR A 322 -102.51 50.35 -16.28
C THR A 322 -101.57 50.89 -15.19
N LEU A 323 -101.74 50.49 -13.93
CA LEU A 323 -100.79 50.79 -12.84
C LEU A 323 -99.71 49.69 -12.69
N LEU A 324 -100.03 48.43 -13.02
CA LEU A 324 -99.05 47.33 -13.05
C LEU A 324 -98.11 47.42 -14.26
N THR A 325 -98.59 47.76 -15.46
CA THR A 325 -97.70 47.95 -16.63
C THR A 325 -96.78 49.15 -16.47
N SER A 326 -97.21 50.23 -15.80
CA SER A 326 -96.34 51.39 -15.50
C SER A 326 -95.27 51.06 -14.46
N LYS A 327 -95.61 50.32 -13.40
CA LYS A 327 -94.65 49.96 -12.34
C LYS A 327 -93.70 48.85 -12.76
N VAL A 328 -94.20 47.83 -13.48
CA VAL A 328 -93.39 46.77 -14.07
C VAL A 328 -92.48 47.34 -15.15
N ALA A 329 -92.93 48.28 -15.99
CA ALA A 329 -92.06 48.93 -16.98
C ALA A 329 -90.95 49.79 -16.32
N VAL A 330 -91.25 50.51 -15.24
CA VAL A 330 -90.22 51.30 -14.52
C VAL A 330 -89.25 50.39 -13.77
N GLU A 331 -89.73 49.30 -13.17
CA GLU A 331 -88.88 48.31 -12.48
C GLU A 331 -88.04 47.49 -13.46
N THR A 332 -88.56 47.08 -14.63
CA THR A 332 -87.79 46.39 -15.67
C THR A 332 -86.76 47.31 -16.34
N THR A 333 -87.07 48.58 -16.55
CA THR A 333 -86.07 49.54 -17.07
C THR A 333 -84.96 49.76 -16.04
N ARG A 334 -85.30 49.81 -14.74
CA ARG A 334 -84.32 49.97 -13.66
C ARG A 334 -83.46 48.71 -13.45
N THR A 335 -84.01 47.51 -13.61
CA THR A 335 -83.22 46.27 -13.57
C THR A 335 -82.37 46.10 -14.81
N LEU A 336 -82.84 46.48 -16.00
CA LEU A 336 -82.03 46.49 -17.22
C LEU A 336 -80.86 47.48 -17.14
N GLU A 337 -81.07 48.68 -16.60
CA GLU A 337 -79.98 49.64 -16.36
C GLU A 337 -78.98 49.14 -15.30
N LEU A 338 -79.44 48.42 -14.28
CA LEU A 338 -78.57 47.81 -13.26
C LEU A 338 -77.74 46.68 -13.86
N LEU A 339 -78.37 45.80 -14.64
CA LEU A 339 -77.72 44.69 -15.33
C LEU A 339 -76.70 45.19 -16.36
N ASP A 340 -77.00 46.27 -17.09
CA ASP A 340 -76.06 46.84 -18.05
C ASP A 340 -74.87 47.53 -17.36
N ARG A 341 -75.08 48.15 -16.19
CA ARG A 341 -73.97 48.64 -15.35
C ARG A 341 -73.12 47.51 -14.78
N GLN A 342 -73.74 46.43 -14.32
CA GLN A 342 -73.03 45.24 -13.83
C GLN A 342 -72.24 44.55 -14.96
N ARG A 343 -72.83 44.45 -16.16
CA ARG A 343 -72.16 43.90 -17.34
C ARG A 343 -70.91 44.70 -17.69
N ARG A 344 -71.00 46.04 -17.75
CA ARG A 344 -69.84 46.91 -18.03
C ARG A 344 -68.76 46.82 -16.95
N ALA A 345 -69.15 46.72 -15.68
CA ALA A 345 -68.21 46.52 -14.58
C ALA A 345 -67.48 45.17 -14.68
N LEU A 346 -68.21 44.09 -14.99
CA LEU A 346 -67.65 42.75 -15.20
C LEU A 346 -66.71 42.69 -16.41
N THR A 347 -67.09 43.28 -17.55
CA THR A 347 -66.23 43.36 -18.74
C THR A 347 -64.96 44.16 -18.46
N ALA A 348 -65.04 45.25 -17.70
CA ALA A 348 -63.87 46.03 -17.29
C ALA A 348 -62.93 45.23 -16.37
N THR A 349 -63.47 44.46 -15.42
CA THR A 349 -62.66 43.60 -14.55
C THR A 349 -62.02 42.43 -15.31
N TYR A 350 -62.71 41.88 -16.31
CA TYR A 350 -62.19 40.80 -17.14
C TYR A 350 -60.97 41.25 -17.95
N HIS A 351 -61.07 42.39 -18.65
CA HIS A 351 -59.92 42.92 -19.42
C HIS A 351 -58.75 43.34 -18.53
N LEU A 352 -59.02 43.84 -17.30
CA LEU A 352 -57.95 44.15 -16.35
C LEU A 352 -57.21 42.88 -15.88
N ASN A 353 -57.94 41.79 -15.65
CA ASN A 353 -57.34 40.51 -15.24
C ASN A 353 -56.60 39.84 -16.41
N GLU A 354 -57.13 39.93 -17.63
CA GLU A 354 -56.49 39.44 -18.85
C GLU A 354 -55.14 40.14 -19.09
N GLN A 355 -55.08 41.47 -18.93
CA GLN A 355 -53.83 42.23 -19.05
C GLN A 355 -52.81 41.87 -17.96
N LYS A 356 -53.24 41.65 -16.72
CA LYS A 356 -52.35 41.21 -15.64
C LYS A 356 -51.78 39.82 -15.89
N TRP A 357 -52.62 38.90 -16.36
CA TRP A 357 -52.19 37.54 -16.67
C TRP A 357 -51.21 37.48 -17.84
N LEU A 358 -51.43 38.29 -18.89
CA LEU A 358 -50.49 38.41 -20.01
C LEU A 358 -49.13 38.97 -19.58
N THR A 359 -49.11 39.99 -18.74
CA THR A 359 -47.85 40.57 -18.23
C THR A 359 -47.11 39.65 -17.26
N GLU A 360 -47.82 38.88 -16.43
CA GLU A 360 -47.20 37.85 -15.57
C GLU A 360 -46.60 36.71 -16.41
N ASN A 361 -47.27 36.28 -17.48
CA ASN A 361 -46.73 35.26 -18.39
C ASN A 361 -45.52 35.73 -19.18
N GLU A 362 -45.49 36.98 -19.65
CA GLU A 362 -44.31 37.54 -20.33
C GLU A 362 -43.08 37.53 -19.41
N ASN A 363 -43.23 37.92 -18.15
CA ASN A 363 -42.15 37.87 -17.16
C ASN A 363 -41.64 36.45 -16.89
N LEU A 364 -42.54 35.46 -16.82
CA LEU A 364 -42.17 34.06 -16.62
C LEU A 364 -41.42 33.47 -17.82
N VAL A 365 -41.79 33.86 -19.05
CA VAL A 365 -41.08 33.45 -20.27
C VAL A 365 -39.65 33.99 -20.27
N ASP A 366 -39.47 35.27 -19.92
CA ASP A 366 -38.13 35.89 -19.82
C ASP A 366 -37.26 35.22 -18.75
N GLU A 367 -37.84 34.85 -17.60
CA GLU A 367 -37.14 34.15 -16.53
C GLU A 367 -36.70 32.73 -16.95
N ILE A 368 -37.57 32.00 -17.67
CA ILE A 368 -37.25 30.68 -18.23
C ILE A 368 -36.13 30.78 -19.27
N GLU A 369 -36.13 31.80 -20.13
CA GLU A 369 -35.06 32.00 -21.11
C GLU A 369 -33.72 32.32 -20.44
N LEU A 370 -33.73 33.14 -19.38
CA LEU A 370 -32.54 33.44 -18.59
C LEU A 370 -31.97 32.17 -17.94
N LEU A 371 -32.80 31.35 -17.30
CA LEU A 371 -32.38 30.09 -16.70
C LEU A 371 -31.82 29.11 -17.74
N ARG A 372 -32.44 29.00 -18.91
CA ARG A 372 -31.92 28.18 -20.04
C ARG A 372 -30.55 28.67 -20.51
N SER A 373 -30.29 29.98 -20.50
CA SER A 373 -28.97 30.53 -20.84
C SER A 373 -27.90 30.15 -19.81
N GLN A 374 -28.25 30.19 -18.53
CA GLN A 374 -27.35 29.84 -17.42
C GLN A 374 -26.99 28.36 -17.44
N ILE A 375 -27.96 27.48 -17.69
CA ILE A 375 -27.73 26.03 -17.82
C ILE A 375 -26.73 25.74 -18.95
N ARG A 376 -26.91 26.36 -20.13
CA ARG A 376 -25.99 26.19 -21.26
C ARG A 376 -24.56 26.65 -20.94
N SER A 377 -24.41 27.72 -20.16
CA SER A 377 -23.09 28.19 -19.71
C SER A 377 -22.42 27.17 -18.78
N LEU A 378 -23.17 26.63 -17.81
CA LEU A 378 -22.64 25.66 -16.86
C LEU A 378 -22.27 24.32 -17.51
N GLU A 379 -23.03 23.88 -18.53
CA GLU A 379 -22.67 22.70 -19.33
C GLU A 379 -21.37 22.91 -20.10
N HIS A 380 -21.17 24.11 -20.66
CA HIS A 380 -19.92 24.47 -21.34
C HIS A 380 -18.70 24.48 -20.41
N ASP A 381 -18.86 25.02 -19.19
CA ASP A 381 -17.81 25.06 -18.17
C ASP A 381 -17.46 23.64 -17.67
N ARG A 382 -18.46 22.78 -17.49
CA ARG A 382 -18.24 21.38 -17.13
C ARG A 382 -17.44 20.64 -18.20
N ASP A 383 -17.77 20.81 -19.47
CA ASP A 383 -17.13 20.10 -20.57
C ASP A 383 -15.71 20.61 -20.85
N THR A 384 -15.42 21.88 -20.56
CA THR A 384 -14.07 22.44 -20.63
C THR A 384 -13.20 21.94 -19.48
N LEU A 385 -13.71 21.94 -18.24
CA LEU A 385 -13.01 21.37 -17.09
C LEU A 385 -12.74 19.87 -17.25
N GLY A 386 -13.71 19.09 -17.74
CA GLY A 386 -13.54 17.66 -18.01
C GLY A 386 -12.43 17.38 -19.03
N ARG A 387 -12.35 18.19 -20.10
CA ARG A 387 -11.27 18.11 -21.11
C ARG A 387 -9.90 18.54 -20.57
N GLN A 388 -9.87 19.42 -19.58
CA GLN A 388 -8.63 19.84 -18.95
C GLN A 388 -8.10 18.77 -17.99
N TRP A 389 -8.96 18.22 -17.13
CA TRP A 389 -8.61 17.10 -16.26
C TRP A 389 -8.12 15.88 -17.02
N ALA A 390 -8.75 15.52 -18.14
CA ALA A 390 -8.30 14.40 -18.97
C ALA A 390 -6.88 14.63 -19.53
N ARG A 391 -6.54 15.87 -19.91
CA ARG A 391 -5.20 16.24 -20.38
C ARG A 391 -4.16 16.18 -19.26
N ASP A 392 -4.50 16.71 -18.08
CA ASP A 392 -3.60 16.73 -16.93
C ASP A 392 -3.30 15.31 -16.41
N ILE A 393 -4.33 14.45 -16.34
CA ILE A 393 -4.16 13.03 -16.00
C ILE A 393 -3.26 12.33 -17.04
N HIS A 394 -3.52 12.55 -18.33
CA HIS A 394 -2.70 11.92 -19.38
C HIS A 394 -1.23 12.36 -19.30
N ALA A 395 -0.96 13.66 -19.10
CA ALA A 395 0.40 14.17 -18.94
C ALA A 395 1.11 13.56 -17.73
N ASN A 396 0.44 13.48 -16.58
CA ASN A 396 1.01 12.89 -15.36
C ASN A 396 1.30 11.40 -15.52
N VAL A 397 0.40 10.64 -16.15
CA VAL A 397 0.61 9.20 -16.43
C VAL A 397 1.77 9.01 -17.40
N SER A 398 1.86 9.82 -18.47
CA SER A 398 2.98 9.76 -19.42
C SER A 398 4.33 10.05 -18.75
N HIS A 399 4.41 11.07 -17.88
CA HIS A 399 5.62 11.36 -17.12
C HIS A 399 6.01 10.23 -16.17
N LEU A 400 5.04 9.59 -15.51
CA LEU A 400 5.30 8.45 -14.63
C LEU A 400 5.85 7.24 -15.40
N VAL A 401 5.27 6.93 -16.57
CA VAL A 401 5.74 5.84 -17.44
C VAL A 401 7.15 6.12 -17.98
N GLU A 402 7.46 7.36 -18.39
CA GLU A 402 8.80 7.74 -18.80
C GLU A 402 9.83 7.64 -17.66
N HIS A 403 9.46 8.05 -16.45
CA HIS A 403 10.33 7.94 -15.28
C HIS A 403 10.61 6.47 -14.93
N HIS A 404 9.57 5.62 -14.95
CA HIS A 404 9.69 4.21 -14.65
C HIS A 404 10.54 3.46 -15.69
N THR A 405 10.35 3.74 -16.99
CA THR A 405 11.17 3.15 -18.06
C THR A 405 12.63 3.58 -18.02
N ARG A 406 12.93 4.84 -17.67
CA ARG A 406 14.31 5.30 -17.46
C ARG A 406 14.96 4.61 -16.25
N SER A 407 14.21 4.46 -15.16
CA SER A 407 14.71 3.81 -13.95
C SER A 407 14.97 2.33 -14.18
N SER A 408 14.06 1.62 -14.87
CA SER A 408 14.24 0.21 -15.24
C SER A 408 15.48 -0.01 -16.12
N ARG A 409 15.71 0.83 -17.14
CA ARG A 409 16.92 0.74 -17.97
C ARG A 409 18.20 0.96 -17.17
N ALA A 410 18.21 1.91 -16.24
CA ALA A 410 19.38 2.16 -15.39
C ALA A 410 19.69 0.97 -14.48
N ILE A 411 18.66 0.32 -13.93
CA ILE A 411 18.83 -0.90 -13.12
C ILE A 411 19.36 -2.06 -13.97
N ASP A 412 18.83 -2.27 -15.18
CA ASP A 412 19.31 -3.31 -16.10
C ASP A 412 20.78 -3.11 -16.50
N GLU A 413 21.20 -1.87 -16.71
CA GLU A 413 22.59 -1.53 -17.06
C GLU A 413 23.55 -1.82 -15.89
N VAL A 414 23.15 -1.51 -14.65
CA VAL A 414 23.90 -1.87 -13.43
C VAL A 414 24.00 -3.37 -13.26
N ILE A 415 22.90 -4.11 -13.44
CA ILE A 415 22.88 -5.58 -13.36
C ILE A 415 23.84 -6.18 -14.41
N HIS A 416 23.78 -5.69 -15.65
CA HIS A 416 24.65 -6.17 -16.72
C HIS A 416 26.14 -5.93 -16.39
N GLN A 417 26.47 -4.75 -15.85
CA GLN A 417 27.84 -4.42 -15.47
C GLN A 417 28.34 -5.28 -14.31
N CYS A 418 27.52 -5.49 -13.26
CA CYS A 418 27.85 -6.39 -12.16
C CYS A 418 28.09 -7.83 -12.64
N GLN A 419 27.25 -8.35 -13.55
CA GLN A 419 27.44 -9.70 -14.13
C GLN A 419 28.75 -9.82 -14.91
N LEU A 420 29.12 -8.79 -15.66
CA LEU A 420 30.36 -8.79 -16.44
C LEU A 420 31.60 -8.80 -15.52
N GLU A 421 31.57 -7.98 -14.47
CA GLU A 421 32.64 -7.94 -13.47
C GLU A 421 32.76 -9.26 -12.70
N LEU A 422 31.64 -9.92 -12.40
CA LEU A 422 31.62 -11.21 -11.72
C LEU A 422 32.30 -12.30 -12.55
N ARG A 423 31.98 -12.36 -13.86
CA ARG A 423 32.65 -13.28 -14.79
C ARG A 423 34.15 -13.03 -14.88
N LEU A 424 34.58 -11.77 -14.93
CA LEU A 424 36.00 -11.43 -14.96
C LEU A 424 36.71 -11.86 -13.68
N ALA A 425 36.08 -11.69 -12.51
CA ALA A 425 36.60 -12.12 -11.22
C ALA A 425 36.68 -13.66 -11.11
N GLU A 426 35.65 -14.38 -11.54
CA GLU A 426 35.61 -15.85 -11.60
C GLU A 426 36.74 -16.40 -12.48
N THR A 427 36.92 -15.81 -13.67
CA THR A 427 38.00 -16.21 -14.59
C THR A 427 39.38 -15.98 -13.97
N ALA A 428 39.55 -14.90 -13.20
CA ALA A 428 40.81 -14.61 -12.51
C ALA A 428 41.08 -15.58 -11.35
N LEU A 429 40.05 -15.98 -10.59
CA LEU A 429 40.17 -16.99 -9.54
C LEU A 429 40.60 -18.34 -10.11
N HIS A 430 39.97 -18.79 -11.20
CA HIS A 430 40.37 -20.04 -11.86
C HIS A 430 41.81 -20.02 -12.39
N LYS A 431 42.29 -18.86 -12.88
CA LYS A 431 43.69 -18.71 -13.31
C LYS A 431 44.70 -18.84 -12.17
N LEU A 432 44.31 -18.55 -10.93
CA LEU A 432 45.17 -18.68 -9.74
C LEU A 432 45.06 -20.06 -9.08
N GLN A 433 43.89 -20.69 -9.18
CA GLN A 433 43.62 -21.99 -8.55
C GLN A 433 44.50 -23.12 -9.10
N VAL A 434 44.68 -23.18 -10.43
CA VAL A 434 45.49 -24.24 -11.06
C VAL A 434 46.97 -24.14 -10.67
N PRO A 435 47.64 -22.97 -10.79
CA PRO A 435 49.02 -22.82 -10.33
C PRO A 435 49.22 -23.10 -8.84
N LEU A 436 48.27 -22.67 -7.99
CA LEU A 436 48.33 -22.91 -6.56
C LEU A 436 48.33 -24.42 -6.24
N GLN A 437 47.45 -25.17 -6.91
CA GLN A 437 47.35 -26.61 -6.70
C GLN A 437 48.60 -27.35 -7.21
N GLN A 438 49.13 -26.95 -8.37
CA GLN A 438 50.39 -27.49 -8.90
C GLN A 438 51.57 -27.24 -7.95
N ALA A 439 51.71 -26.02 -7.43
CA ALA A 439 52.79 -25.69 -6.50
C ALA A 439 52.70 -26.47 -5.18
N ARG A 440 51.49 -26.72 -4.66
CA ARG A 440 51.29 -27.58 -3.47
C ARG A 440 51.67 -29.03 -3.73
N GLU A 441 51.33 -29.57 -4.90
CA GLU A 441 51.71 -30.92 -5.31
C GLU A 441 53.24 -31.04 -5.45
N GLU A 442 53.91 -30.02 -6.01
CA GLU A 442 55.38 -29.97 -6.13
C GLU A 442 56.08 -29.93 -4.76
N ILE A 443 55.61 -29.09 -3.83
CA ILE A 443 56.13 -29.05 -2.44
C ILE A 443 55.99 -30.43 -1.78
N GLN A 444 54.83 -31.07 -1.92
CA GLN A 444 54.58 -32.38 -1.33
C GLN A 444 55.49 -33.47 -1.94
N ALA A 445 55.73 -33.43 -3.24
CA ALA A 445 56.67 -34.32 -3.91
C ALA A 445 58.11 -34.12 -3.41
N LEU A 446 58.56 -32.87 -3.25
CA LEU A 446 59.89 -32.54 -2.73
C LEU A 446 60.07 -33.00 -1.28
N HIS A 447 59.08 -32.81 -0.42
CA HIS A 447 59.11 -33.35 0.95
C HIS A 447 59.25 -34.88 0.97
N THR A 448 58.48 -35.57 0.12
CA THR A 448 58.52 -37.04 0.04
C THR A 448 59.90 -37.51 -0.42
N GLN A 449 60.45 -36.86 -1.46
CA GLN A 449 61.79 -37.17 -1.98
C GLN A 449 62.89 -36.90 -0.94
N ARG A 450 62.75 -35.83 -0.15
CA ARG A 450 63.67 -35.49 0.94
C ARG A 450 63.66 -36.56 2.03
N GLU A 451 62.48 -37.02 2.45
CA GLU A 451 62.34 -38.09 3.44
C GLU A 451 62.94 -39.42 2.95
N GLU A 452 62.74 -39.76 1.68
CA GLU A 452 63.35 -40.95 1.07
C GLU A 452 64.87 -40.88 1.01
N LEU A 453 65.44 -39.74 0.59
CA LEU A 453 66.89 -39.52 0.55
C LEU A 453 67.49 -39.56 1.95
N GLN A 454 66.81 -38.97 2.95
CA GLN A 454 67.26 -39.02 4.33
C GLN A 454 67.28 -40.46 4.86
N LEU A 455 66.25 -41.24 4.58
CA LEU A 455 66.19 -42.65 4.97
C LEU A 455 67.29 -43.49 4.30
N GLN A 456 67.60 -43.23 3.03
CA GLN A 456 68.69 -43.89 2.30
C GLN A 456 70.06 -43.52 2.90
N TRP A 457 70.25 -42.24 3.24
CA TRP A 457 71.47 -41.77 3.90
C TRP A 457 71.67 -42.39 5.27
N ASP A 458 70.63 -42.42 6.11
CA ASP A 458 70.71 -43.02 7.45
C ASP A 458 71.09 -44.51 7.37
N LYS A 459 70.58 -45.24 6.37
CA LYS A 459 70.99 -46.63 6.10
C LYS A 459 72.46 -46.74 5.69
N HIS A 460 72.91 -45.92 4.75
CA HIS A 460 74.31 -45.94 4.30
C HIS A 460 75.28 -45.52 5.40
N ARG A 461 74.89 -44.53 6.21
CA ARG A 461 75.65 -44.08 7.37
C ARG A 461 75.78 -45.19 8.41
N GLN A 462 74.69 -45.88 8.74
CA GLN A 462 74.74 -47.03 9.67
C GLN A 462 75.65 -48.15 9.15
N GLN A 463 75.65 -48.43 7.85
CA GLN A 463 76.55 -49.42 7.25
C GLN A 463 78.02 -49.01 7.42
N LEU A 464 78.38 -47.78 7.04
CA LEU A 464 79.74 -47.27 7.16
C LEU A 464 80.20 -47.15 8.63
N GLU A 465 79.30 -46.76 9.53
CA GLU A 465 79.57 -46.74 10.98
C GLU A 465 79.82 -48.17 11.50
N SER A 466 79.06 -49.17 11.06
CA SER A 466 79.30 -50.58 11.44
C SER A 466 80.62 -51.13 10.89
N GLU A 467 80.96 -50.83 9.64
CA GLU A 467 82.25 -51.22 9.04
C GLU A 467 83.42 -50.57 9.77
N ARG A 468 83.26 -49.32 10.18
CA ARG A 468 84.24 -48.60 10.99
C ARG A 468 84.39 -49.22 12.38
N GLU A 469 83.29 -49.55 13.05
CA GLU A 469 83.32 -50.23 14.36
C GLU A 469 84.02 -51.60 14.27
N ASP A 470 83.76 -52.37 13.22
CA ASP A 470 84.42 -53.65 12.96
C ASP A 470 85.94 -53.48 12.73
N LEU A 471 86.34 -52.48 11.94
CA LEU A 471 87.76 -52.15 11.73
C LEU A 471 88.43 -51.70 13.03
N GLU A 472 87.79 -50.83 13.82
CA GLU A 472 88.28 -50.40 15.14
C GLU A 472 88.43 -51.59 16.11
N ALA A 473 87.50 -52.54 16.09
CA ALA A 473 87.56 -53.75 16.89
C ALA A 473 88.73 -54.66 16.46
N GLN A 474 88.96 -54.82 15.16
CA GLN A 474 90.09 -55.60 14.62
C GLN A 474 91.43 -54.95 14.97
N LEU A 475 91.56 -53.63 14.85
CA LEU A 475 92.75 -52.88 15.27
C LEU A 475 93.07 -53.07 16.77
N ARG A 476 92.03 -53.06 17.63
CA ARG A 476 92.19 -53.33 19.07
C ARG A 476 92.68 -54.75 19.32
N LEU A 477 92.06 -55.75 18.69
CA LEU A 477 92.43 -57.16 18.79
C LEU A 477 93.89 -57.40 18.38
N HIS A 478 94.29 -56.94 17.20
CA HIS A 478 95.67 -57.08 16.73
C HIS A 478 96.65 -56.26 17.58
N GLY A 479 96.25 -55.09 18.06
CA GLY A 479 97.04 -54.31 19.02
C GLY A 479 97.28 -55.04 20.35
N ASP A 480 96.26 -55.73 20.88
CA ASP A 480 96.37 -56.58 22.07
C ASP A 480 97.24 -57.83 21.82
N GLU A 481 97.09 -58.48 20.67
CA GLU A 481 97.92 -59.62 20.26
C GLU A 481 99.40 -59.23 20.12
N ILE A 482 99.70 -58.10 19.49
CA ILE A 482 101.08 -57.57 19.39
C ILE A 482 101.64 -57.32 20.79
N ARG A 483 100.88 -56.65 21.68
CA ARG A 483 101.31 -56.40 23.07
C ARG A 483 101.59 -57.70 23.83
N GLY A 484 100.75 -58.72 23.66
CA GLY A 484 100.92 -60.04 24.27
C GLY A 484 102.18 -60.75 23.78
N LEU A 485 102.41 -60.77 22.46
CA LEU A 485 103.58 -61.39 21.85
C LEU A 485 104.89 -60.63 22.18
N GLU A 486 104.86 -59.29 22.25
CA GLU A 486 105.99 -58.48 22.70
C GLU A 486 106.32 -58.70 24.18
N ALA A 487 105.31 -58.93 25.03
CA ALA A 487 105.51 -59.28 26.44
C ALA A 487 106.15 -60.68 26.58
N GLN A 488 105.66 -61.68 25.83
CA GLN A 488 106.26 -63.01 25.78
C GLN A 488 107.71 -63.00 25.30
N LEU A 489 108.04 -62.23 24.27
CA LEU A 489 109.43 -62.07 23.82
C LEU A 489 110.33 -61.47 24.89
N LYS A 490 109.84 -60.48 25.66
CA LYS A 490 110.60 -59.89 26.77
C LYS A 490 110.81 -60.87 27.93
N GLU A 491 109.82 -61.70 28.23
CA GLU A 491 109.94 -62.77 29.23
C GLU A 491 110.91 -63.86 28.78
N ASP A 492 110.87 -64.27 27.52
CA ASP A 492 111.79 -65.25 26.93
C ASP A 492 113.24 -64.73 26.84
N GLU A 493 113.42 -63.44 26.56
CA GLU A 493 114.73 -62.76 26.60
C GLU A 493 115.26 -62.68 28.04
N ALA A 494 114.44 -62.28 29.00
CA ALA A 494 114.81 -62.26 30.41
C ALA A 494 115.15 -63.66 30.96
N GLY A 495 114.40 -64.70 30.55
CA GLY A 495 114.67 -66.09 30.91
C GLY A 495 115.94 -66.67 30.27
N ARG A 496 116.29 -66.21 29.06
CA ARG A 496 117.58 -66.55 28.40
C ARG A 496 118.76 -65.85 29.06
N ASP A 497 118.62 -64.59 29.43
CA ASP A 497 119.66 -63.85 30.13
C ASP A 497 119.90 -64.44 31.54
N GLU A 498 118.86 -64.88 32.25
CA GLU A 498 119.01 -65.64 33.50
C GLU A 498 119.65 -67.03 33.31
N ALA A 499 119.44 -67.70 32.16
CA ALA A 499 120.06 -68.98 31.84
C ALA A 499 121.54 -68.84 31.42
N ILE A 500 121.90 -67.73 30.78
CA ILE A 500 123.28 -67.40 30.40
C ILE A 500 124.12 -67.03 31.64
N ASP A 501 123.53 -66.35 32.62
CA ASP A 501 124.21 -66.03 33.89
C ASP A 501 124.42 -67.26 34.81
N ARG A 502 123.74 -68.39 34.58
CA ARG A 502 123.89 -69.63 35.38
C ARG A 502 124.79 -70.71 34.77
N GLY A 503 125.29 -70.54 33.54
CA GLY A 503 126.36 -71.40 32.99
C GLY A 503 126.05 -72.90 32.94
N THR A 504 124.91 -73.32 32.37
CA THR A 504 124.62 -74.73 32.10
C THR A 504 124.20 -74.96 30.65
N ALA A 505 125.05 -75.64 29.89
CA ALA A 505 124.75 -76.20 28.58
C ALA A 505 124.29 -77.66 28.72
N ASN A 506 123.24 -78.01 27.95
CA ASN A 506 122.73 -79.35 27.61
C ASN A 506 122.05 -80.19 28.69
N SER A 507 120.78 -80.54 28.43
CA SER A 507 120.30 -81.93 28.52
C SER A 507 118.96 -82.11 27.80
N ASP A 508 118.89 -83.21 27.05
CA ASP A 508 117.70 -83.78 26.41
C ASP A 508 116.57 -84.09 27.41
N SER A 509 115.32 -83.83 27.02
CA SER A 509 114.14 -84.53 27.53
C SER A 509 113.01 -84.47 26.49
N GLU A 510 112.57 -85.66 26.03
CA GLU A 510 111.35 -85.88 25.26
C GLU A 510 110.11 -85.96 26.18
N ASP A 511 108.95 -85.66 25.57
CA ASP A 511 107.55 -85.90 25.99
C ASP A 511 107.01 -85.17 27.23
N ASP A 512 106.08 -84.21 27.05
CA ASP A 512 104.67 -84.49 26.78
C ASP A 512 103.86 -83.18 26.61
N GLY A 513 102.93 -83.16 25.66
CA GLY A 513 101.67 -82.40 25.79
C GLY A 513 101.68 -80.86 25.77
N ASN A 514 101.69 -80.33 24.54
CA ASN A 514 100.94 -79.12 24.11
C ASN A 514 101.55 -77.73 24.42
N GLN A 515 101.82 -77.00 23.32
CA GLN A 515 102.38 -75.65 23.18
C GLN A 515 103.92 -75.56 23.33
N SER A 516 104.64 -75.89 22.26
CA SER A 516 106.00 -75.38 22.06
C SER A 516 105.99 -73.84 22.15
N PRO A 517 106.90 -73.20 22.90
CA PRO A 517 107.14 -71.77 22.72
C PRO A 517 107.61 -71.57 21.28
N LEU A 518 106.91 -70.70 20.55
CA LEU A 518 107.32 -70.31 19.21
C LEU A 518 108.79 -69.89 19.25
N SER A 519 109.58 -70.35 18.28
CA SER A 519 110.97 -69.86 18.14
C SER A 519 110.94 -68.33 18.09
N PRO A 520 111.83 -67.60 18.80
CA PRO A 520 111.83 -66.13 18.82
C PRO A 520 111.81 -65.52 17.41
N ARG A 521 112.40 -66.23 16.44
CA ARG A 521 112.39 -65.84 15.03
C ARG A 521 110.99 -65.90 14.41
N SER A 522 110.18 -66.92 14.75
CA SER A 522 108.78 -67.02 14.31
C SER A 522 107.86 -66.03 15.02
N THR A 523 108.12 -65.70 16.29
CA THR A 523 107.37 -64.70 17.07
C THR A 523 107.63 -63.29 16.51
N LEU A 524 108.87 -62.97 16.17
CA LEU A 524 109.25 -61.70 15.53
C LEU A 524 108.64 -61.56 14.11
N THR A 525 108.63 -62.61 13.30
CA THR A 525 107.97 -62.57 11.98
C THR A 525 106.47 -62.31 12.15
N ARG A 526 105.81 -62.99 13.11
CA ARG A 526 104.38 -62.80 13.35
C ARG A 526 104.03 -61.41 13.88
N ILE A 527 104.89 -60.81 14.71
CA ILE A 527 104.74 -59.40 15.13
C ILE A 527 104.90 -58.46 13.93
N ALA A 528 105.85 -58.71 13.04
CA ALA A 528 106.05 -57.89 11.84
C ALA A 528 104.84 -57.98 10.90
N ASP A 529 104.34 -59.18 10.65
CA ASP A 529 103.13 -59.42 9.83
C ASP A 529 101.90 -58.75 10.46
N LEU A 530 101.71 -58.86 11.78
CA LEU A 530 100.61 -58.21 12.49
C LEU A 530 100.73 -56.69 12.50
N LYS A 531 101.95 -56.13 12.60
CA LYS A 531 102.17 -54.67 12.52
C LYS A 531 101.84 -54.14 11.13
N GLN A 532 102.26 -54.85 10.08
CA GLN A 532 101.92 -54.50 8.71
C GLN A 532 100.39 -54.56 8.49
N LEU A 533 99.72 -55.60 8.98
CA LEU A 533 98.27 -55.72 8.92
C LEU A 533 97.57 -54.59 9.71
N ASN A 534 98.12 -54.19 10.86
CA ASN A 534 97.60 -53.06 11.66
C ASN A 534 97.74 -51.72 10.91
N GLU A 535 98.86 -51.52 10.21
CA GLU A 535 99.09 -50.35 9.36
C GLU A 535 98.08 -50.31 8.20
N GLU A 536 97.89 -51.44 7.50
CA GLU A 536 96.90 -51.57 6.41
C GLU A 536 95.46 -51.35 6.91
N LEU A 537 95.09 -51.88 8.07
CA LEU A 537 93.78 -51.66 8.69
C LEU A 537 93.58 -50.21 9.13
N GLN A 538 94.64 -49.54 9.58
CA GLN A 538 94.59 -48.15 10.01
C GLN A 538 94.47 -47.19 8.83
N ASP A 539 95.16 -47.48 7.72
CA ASP A 539 94.98 -46.79 6.45
C ASP A 539 93.53 -46.96 5.94
N ASN A 540 93.00 -48.19 5.96
CA ASN A 540 91.60 -48.46 5.59
C ASN A 540 90.59 -47.71 6.49
N LEU A 541 90.85 -47.62 7.80
CA LEU A 541 90.01 -46.87 8.74
C LEU A 541 90.03 -45.37 8.42
N THR A 542 91.20 -44.80 8.12
CA THR A 542 91.31 -43.38 7.75
C THR A 542 90.62 -43.08 6.43
N GLN A 543 90.73 -43.98 5.44
CA GLN A 543 90.04 -43.85 4.17
C GLN A 543 88.52 -43.97 4.32
N SER A 544 88.02 -44.95 5.07
CA SER A 544 86.59 -45.08 5.37
C SER A 544 86.05 -43.86 6.12
N SER A 545 86.83 -43.32 7.06
CA SER A 545 86.46 -42.11 7.80
C SER A 545 86.43 -40.84 6.92
N SER A 546 87.35 -40.71 5.96
CA SER A 546 87.31 -39.59 4.99
C SER A 546 86.16 -39.73 4.01
N GLU A 547 85.87 -40.95 3.53
CA GLU A 547 84.74 -41.20 2.63
C GLU A 547 83.39 -40.92 3.31
N LEU A 548 83.24 -41.26 4.60
CA LEU A 548 82.06 -40.92 5.39
C LEU A 548 81.91 -39.39 5.54
N ALA A 549 83.01 -38.68 5.81
CA ALA A 549 83.00 -37.23 5.96
C ALA A 549 82.64 -36.50 4.66
N ASP A 550 83.23 -36.91 3.54
CA ASP A 550 82.97 -36.32 2.22
C ASP A 550 81.52 -36.58 1.77
N ARG A 551 81.04 -37.83 1.88
CA ARG A 551 79.64 -38.16 1.55
C ARG A 551 78.64 -37.47 2.47
N SER A 552 78.99 -37.28 3.75
CA SER A 552 78.13 -36.54 4.69
C SER A 552 78.04 -35.07 4.33
N ALA A 553 79.13 -34.46 3.85
CA ALA A 553 79.13 -33.08 3.41
C ALA A 553 78.30 -32.90 2.12
N ASP A 554 78.41 -33.84 1.18
CA ASP A 554 77.63 -33.81 -0.06
C ASP A 554 76.13 -34.07 0.18
N HIS A 555 75.78 -35.01 1.07
CA HIS A 555 74.38 -35.23 1.48
C HIS A 555 73.80 -33.98 2.17
N GLN A 556 74.56 -33.34 3.05
CA GLN A 556 74.12 -32.11 3.72
C GLN A 556 73.85 -30.98 2.71
N ARG A 557 74.71 -30.80 1.71
CA ARG A 557 74.51 -29.80 0.65
C ARG A 557 73.23 -30.07 -0.15
N LEU A 558 72.99 -31.34 -0.52
CA LEU A 558 71.78 -31.72 -1.25
C LEU A 558 70.52 -31.44 -0.42
N MET A 559 70.54 -31.74 0.87
CA MET A 559 69.43 -31.46 1.78
C MET A 559 69.19 -29.95 1.95
N ASP A 560 70.27 -29.17 2.08
CA ASP A 560 70.19 -27.71 2.18
C ASP A 560 69.62 -27.09 0.89
N ASP A 561 70.01 -27.59 -0.29
CA ASP A 561 69.49 -27.15 -1.60
C ASP A 561 68.00 -27.49 -1.76
N MET A 562 67.58 -28.70 -1.35
CA MET A 562 66.15 -29.08 -1.35
C MET A 562 65.34 -28.22 -0.37
N ASP A 563 65.87 -27.97 0.84
CA ASP A 563 65.22 -27.12 1.84
C ASP A 563 65.15 -25.65 1.40
N ALA A 564 66.06 -25.19 0.54
CA ALA A 564 65.99 -23.87 -0.09
C ALA A 564 64.87 -23.81 -1.15
N GLN A 565 64.77 -24.84 -2.01
CA GLN A 565 63.72 -24.93 -3.03
C GLN A 565 62.32 -25.02 -2.41
N ILE A 566 62.16 -25.83 -1.35
CA ILE A 566 60.90 -25.94 -0.61
C ILE A 566 60.50 -24.56 -0.06
N ARG A 567 61.42 -23.84 0.59
CA ARG A 567 61.14 -22.50 1.13
C ARG A 567 60.76 -21.48 0.07
N GLU A 568 61.40 -21.51 -1.10
CA GLU A 568 61.07 -20.60 -2.21
C GLU A 568 59.66 -20.90 -2.77
N LEU A 569 59.31 -22.17 -2.93
CA LEU A 569 57.98 -22.59 -3.34
C LEU A 569 56.91 -22.26 -2.30
N GLU A 570 57.18 -22.47 -1.01
CA GLU A 570 56.27 -22.11 0.09
C GLU A 570 55.98 -20.60 0.10
N GLN A 571 57.00 -19.75 -0.11
CA GLN A 571 56.81 -18.30 -0.23
C GLN A 571 55.97 -17.92 -1.46
N SER A 572 56.19 -18.60 -2.59
CA SER A 572 55.39 -18.40 -3.80
C SER A 572 53.93 -18.79 -3.57
N VAL A 573 53.67 -19.96 -2.96
CA VAL A 573 52.33 -20.43 -2.58
C VAL A 573 51.66 -19.44 -1.64
N GLN A 574 52.35 -18.96 -0.61
CA GLN A 574 51.81 -17.99 0.32
C GLN A 574 51.39 -16.69 -0.37
N THR A 575 52.20 -16.19 -1.30
CA THR A 575 51.89 -14.98 -2.08
C THR A 575 50.66 -15.20 -2.99
N ILE A 576 50.56 -16.38 -3.62
CA ILE A 576 49.40 -16.73 -4.47
C ILE A 576 48.15 -16.92 -3.62
N ASP A 577 48.24 -17.55 -2.44
CA ASP A 577 47.14 -17.74 -1.49
C ASP A 577 46.61 -16.39 -0.98
N GLU A 578 47.47 -15.46 -0.57
CA GLU A 578 47.07 -14.11 -0.17
C GLU A 578 46.35 -13.37 -1.31
N THR A 579 46.85 -13.51 -2.54
CA THR A 579 46.22 -12.93 -3.72
C THR A 579 44.87 -13.58 -4.04
N TYR A 580 44.78 -14.90 -3.88
CA TYR A 580 43.55 -15.68 -4.09
C TYR A 580 42.48 -15.28 -3.07
N GLU A 581 42.82 -15.23 -1.78
CA GLU A 581 41.90 -14.79 -0.72
C GLU A 581 41.39 -13.37 -0.96
N PHE A 582 42.27 -12.44 -1.32
CA PHE A 582 41.87 -11.07 -1.64
C PHE A 582 40.86 -11.04 -2.79
N ARG A 583 41.12 -11.75 -3.90
CA ARG A 583 40.20 -11.82 -5.04
C ARG A 583 38.90 -12.56 -4.72
N HIS A 584 38.96 -13.56 -3.85
CA HIS A 584 37.78 -14.31 -3.42
C HIS A 584 36.85 -13.41 -2.57
N ARG A 585 37.40 -12.59 -1.68
CA ARG A 585 36.62 -11.59 -0.93
C ARG A 585 36.01 -10.53 -1.85
N ASP A 586 36.76 -10.05 -2.84
CA ASP A 586 36.25 -9.10 -3.84
C ASP A 586 35.11 -9.72 -4.67
N PHE A 587 35.25 -10.98 -5.09
CA PHE A 587 34.20 -11.74 -5.78
C PHE A 587 32.91 -11.83 -4.94
N GLN A 588 33.02 -12.22 -3.67
CA GLN A 588 31.87 -12.30 -2.76
C GLN A 588 31.18 -10.95 -2.55
N ALA A 589 31.95 -9.86 -2.47
CA ALA A 589 31.40 -8.51 -2.34
C ALA A 589 30.60 -8.10 -3.60
N LYS A 590 31.11 -8.42 -4.79
CA LYS A 590 30.42 -8.15 -6.07
C LYS A 590 29.18 -9.01 -6.25
N GLU A 591 29.21 -10.27 -5.80
CA GLU A 591 28.05 -11.15 -5.79
C GLU A 591 26.94 -10.61 -4.89
N ALA A 592 27.28 -10.15 -3.68
CA ALA A 592 26.34 -9.51 -2.78
C ALA A 592 25.77 -8.20 -3.36
N GLN A 593 26.56 -7.41 -4.09
CA GLN A 593 26.08 -6.21 -4.80
C GLN A 593 25.07 -6.58 -5.90
N LEU A 594 25.35 -7.61 -6.70
CA LEU A 594 24.42 -8.09 -7.73
C LEU A 594 23.10 -8.58 -7.12
N GLN A 595 23.15 -9.34 -6.01
CA GLN A 595 21.96 -9.82 -5.32
C GLN A 595 21.09 -8.67 -4.79
N ARG A 596 21.70 -7.59 -4.27
CA ARG A 596 20.98 -6.38 -3.88
C ARG A 596 20.34 -5.68 -5.07
N ALA A 597 21.09 -5.49 -6.15
CA ALA A 597 20.57 -4.85 -7.37
C ALA A 597 19.39 -5.62 -8.00
N LEU A 598 19.39 -6.96 -7.90
CA LEU A 598 18.28 -7.81 -8.32
C LEU A 598 17.08 -7.72 -7.37
N ALA A 599 17.31 -7.57 -6.05
CA ALA A 599 16.24 -7.40 -5.06
C ALA A 599 15.55 -6.03 -5.16
N ASP A 600 16.28 -4.99 -5.58
CA ASP A 600 15.79 -3.63 -5.74
C ASP A 600 15.00 -3.42 -7.06
N GLN A 601 14.85 -4.44 -7.91
CA GLN A 601 13.98 -4.35 -9.09
C GLN A 601 12.51 -4.18 -8.65
N PRO A 602 11.84 -3.07 -9.03
CA PRO A 602 10.41 -2.93 -8.78
C PRO A 602 9.61 -3.93 -9.63
N VAL A 603 8.68 -4.65 -9.00
CA VAL A 603 7.78 -5.64 -9.63
C VAL A 603 6.78 -4.98 -10.58
#